data_AF-A0A953LV90-F1
#
_entry.id   AF-A0A953LV90-F1
#
_cell.length_a   1.000
_cell.length_b   1.000
_cell.length_c   1.000
_cell.angle_alpha   90.00
_cell.angle_beta   90.00
_cell.angle_gamma   90.00
#
_symmetry.space_group_name_H-M   'P 1'
#
loop_
_entity.id
_entity.type
_entity.pdbx_description
1 polymer ?
#
loop_
_entity_poly.entity_id
_entity_poly.type
_entity_poly.pdbx_seq_one_letter_code
_entity_poly.pdbx_strand_id
1 'polypeptide(L)'
;PSYAIIVREYFPPQEAAVRVGIVFAISVVGMALGGWAAGFIFDLTASYRAAFAAGFFANLFNLAIAAWLLLRLPKPRLAYA
;
A
#
# COMPACT_ATOMS: atom_id res chain seq x y z
N PRO A 1 9.15 6.60 -2.37
CA PRO A 1 9.06 7.11 -3.77
C PRO A 1 8.74 6.06 -4.85
N SER A 2 8.47 4.78 -4.52
CA SER A 2 8.29 3.73 -5.54
C SER A 2 6.98 3.82 -6.33
N TYR A 3 5.86 4.23 -5.71
CA TYR A 3 4.57 4.32 -6.41
C TYR A 3 4.56 5.38 -7.53
N ALA A 4 5.29 6.49 -7.34
CA ALA A 4 5.42 7.52 -8.37
C ALA A 4 6.23 7.03 -9.58
N ILE A 5 7.23 6.17 -9.35
CA ILE A 5 8.01 5.52 -10.41
C ILE A 5 7.13 4.53 -11.17
N ILE A 6 6.43 3.65 -10.45
CA ILE A 6 5.51 2.66 -11.05
C ILE A 6 4.43 3.36 -11.90
N VAL A 7 3.81 4.43 -11.41
CA VAL A 7 2.79 5.13 -12.20
C VAL A 7 3.38 5.72 -13.49
N ARG A 8 4.58 6.28 -13.43
CA ARG A 8 5.27 6.84 -14.61
C ARG A 8 5.71 5.78 -15.63
N GLU A 9 6.02 4.58 -15.18
CA GLU A 9 6.47 3.48 -16.04
C GLU A 9 5.31 2.77 -16.75
N TYR A 10 4.14 2.70 -16.11
CA TYR A 10 2.99 1.93 -16.61
C TYR A 10 1.86 2.77 -17.21
N PHE A 11 1.84 4.09 -17.01
CA PHE A 11 0.76 4.97 -17.50
C PHE A 11 1.27 6.15 -18.34
N PRO A 12 0.45 6.69 -19.25
CA PRO A 12 0.78 7.89 -20.01
C PRO A 12 1.12 9.09 -19.10
N PRO A 13 2.10 9.93 -19.47
CA PRO A 13 2.51 11.08 -18.66
C PRO A 13 1.39 12.05 -18.29
N GLN A 14 0.40 12.20 -19.17
CA GLN A 14 -0.75 13.10 -18.99
C GLN A 14 -1.62 12.71 -17.78
N GLU A 15 -1.68 11.42 -17.45
CA GLU A 15 -2.50 10.90 -16.34
C GLU A 15 -1.70 10.68 -15.06
N ALA A 16 -0.37 10.73 -15.14
CA ALA A 16 0.51 10.37 -14.03
C ALA A 16 0.25 11.22 -12.78
N ALA A 17 0.02 12.53 -12.92
CA ALA A 17 -0.25 13.42 -11.79
C ALA A 17 -1.53 13.05 -11.04
N VAL A 18 -2.62 12.79 -11.77
CA VAL A 18 -3.91 12.41 -11.17
C VAL A 18 -3.80 11.06 -10.48
N ARG A 19 -3.18 10.07 -11.12
CA ARG A 19 -3.01 8.71 -10.57
C ARG A 19 -2.14 8.70 -9.31
N VAL A 20 -1.03 9.45 -9.32
CA VAL A 20 -0.17 9.63 -8.14
C VAL A 20 -0.95 10.32 -7.02
N GLY A 21 -1.74 11.35 -7.34
CA GLY A 21 -2.59 12.07 -6.39
C GLY A 21 -3.63 11.16 -5.72
N ILE A 22 -4.29 10.29 -6.49
CA ILE A 22 -5.25 9.31 -5.97
C ILE A 22 -4.57 8.33 -5.01
N VAL A 23 -3.43 7.75 -5.42
CA VAL A 23 -2.66 6.83 -4.56
C VAL A 23 -2.27 7.52 -3.26
N PHE A 24 -1.81 8.77 -3.34
CA PHE A 24 -1.47 9.56 -2.16
C PHE A 24 -2.68 9.82 -1.26
N ALA A 25 -3.82 10.25 -1.82
CA ALA A 25 -5.04 10.51 -1.06
C ALA A 25 -5.53 9.25 -0.32
N ILE A 26 -5.58 8.12 -1.00
CA ILE A 26 -5.93 6.82 -0.38
C ILE A 26 -4.93 6.47 0.72
N SER A 27 -3.64 6.74 0.52
CA SER A 27 -2.60 6.47 1.53
C SER A 27 -2.82 7.29 2.81
N VAL A 28 -3.11 8.59 2.67
CA VAL A 28 -3.35 9.48 3.82
C VAL A 28 -4.62 9.07 4.57
N VAL A 29 -5.70 8.76 3.85
CA VAL A 29 -6.93 8.23 4.46
C VAL A 29 -6.64 6.92 5.21
N GLY A 30 -5.88 6.01 4.60
CA GLY A 30 -5.45 4.76 5.24
C GLY A 30 -4.63 4.98 6.50
N MET A 31 -3.72 5.96 6.53
CA MET A 31 -2.95 6.31 7.72
C MET A 31 -3.83 6.82 8.86
N ALA A 32 -4.80 7.69 8.56
CA ALA A 32 -5.74 8.20 9.54
C ALA A 32 -6.63 7.08 10.11
N LEU A 33 -7.18 6.23 9.23
CA LEU A 33 -8.02 5.09 9.62
C LEU A 33 -7.22 4.05 10.43
N GLY A 34 -5.97 3.79 10.07
CA GLY A 34 -5.11 2.86 10.80
C GLY A 34 -4.83 3.31 12.24
N GLY A 35 -4.54 4.60 12.44
CA GLY A 35 -4.36 5.18 13.77
C GLY A 35 -5.64 5.12 14.61
N TRP A 36 -6.77 5.50 14.02
CA TRP A 36 -8.08 5.43 14.69
C TRP A 36 -8.45 3.99 15.05
N ALA A 37 -8.30 3.04 14.12
CA ALA A 37 -8.61 1.63 14.35
C ALA A 37 -7.74 1.01 15.44
N ALA A 38 -6.44 1.37 15.52
CA ALA A 38 -5.57 0.92 16.60
C ALA A 38 -6.05 1.40 17.97
N GLY A 39 -6.52 2.65 18.08
CA GLY A 39 -7.15 3.18 19.29
C GLY A 39 -8.43 2.43 19.64
N PHE A 40 -9.32 2.24 18.66
CA PHE A 40 -10.56 1.50 18.87
C PHE A 40 -10.33 0.05 19.33
N ILE A 41 -9.33 -0.64 18.76
CA ILE A 41 -8.93 -1.99 19.19
C ILE A 41 -8.41 -1.96 20.62
N PHE A 42 -7.64 -0.94 20.99
CA PHE A 42 -7.16 -0.78 22.35
C PHE A 42 -8.34 -0.55 23.32
N ASP A 43 -9.29 0.30 22.97
CA ASP A 43 -10.46 0.57 23.81
C ASP A 43 -11.29 -0.70 24.08
N LEU A 44 -11.39 -1.59 23.09
CA LEU A 44 -12.11 -2.86 23.23
C LEU A 44 -11.34 -3.95 23.97
N THR A 45 -10.01 -3.99 23.83
CA THR A 45 -9.18 -5.11 24.33
C THR A 45 -8.32 -4.76 25.55
N ALA A 46 -8.24 -3.46 25.88
CA ALA A 46 -7.27 -2.87 26.81
C ALA A 46 -5.81 -3.32 26.57
N SER A 47 -5.47 -3.70 25.33
CA SER A 47 -4.20 -4.33 25.00
C SER A 47 -3.60 -3.80 23.71
N TYR A 48 -2.41 -3.19 23.81
CA TYR A 48 -1.65 -2.78 22.63
C TYR A 48 -1.18 -3.97 21.79
N ARG A 49 -1.02 -5.16 22.38
CA ARG A 49 -0.60 -6.36 21.63
C ARG A 49 -1.62 -6.71 20.54
N ALA A 50 -2.91 -6.54 20.81
CA ALA A 50 -3.97 -6.77 19.82
C ALA A 50 -3.91 -5.74 18.68
N ALA A 51 -3.72 -4.45 19.00
CA ALA A 51 -3.56 -3.40 18.00
C ALA A 51 -2.31 -3.63 17.11
N PHE A 52 -1.18 -4.02 17.72
CA PHE A 52 0.03 -4.38 16.97
C PHE A 52 -0.17 -5.62 16.10
N ALA A 53 -0.85 -6.65 16.60
CA ALA A 53 -1.16 -7.85 15.81
C ALA A 53 -2.03 -7.50 14.58
N ALA A 54 -3.05 -6.65 14.74
CA ALA A 54 -3.86 -6.17 13.62
C ALA A 54 -3.01 -5.44 12.57
N GLY A 55 -2.11 -4.54 13.01
CA GLY A 55 -1.16 -3.87 12.12
C GLY A 55 -0.20 -4.84 11.41
N PHE A 56 0.27 -5.87 12.11
CA PHE A 56 1.09 -6.92 11.52
C PHE A 56 0.36 -7.68 10.40
N PHE A 57 -0.88 -8.11 10.64
CA PHE A 57 -1.68 -8.79 9.62
C PHE A 57 -2.02 -7.89 8.43
N ALA A 58 -2.27 -6.60 8.64
CA ALA A 58 -2.46 -5.65 7.55
C ALA A 58 -1.21 -5.52 6.66
N ASN A 59 -0.02 -5.51 7.26
CA ASN A 59 1.24 -5.52 6.49
C ASN A 59 1.45 -6.85 5.76
N LEU A 60 1.14 -7.98 6.38
CA LEU A 60 1.23 -9.28 5.74
C LEU A 60 0.29 -9.39 4.53
N PHE A 61 -0.91 -8.80 4.63
CA PHE A 61 -1.85 -8.69 3.52
C PHE A 61 -1.28 -7.84 2.37
N ASN A 62 -0.69 -6.68 2.66
CA ASN A 62 -0.01 -5.87 1.65
C ASN A 62 1.14 -6.65 0.97
N LEU A 63 1.93 -7.39 1.75
CA LEU A 63 3.02 -8.22 1.22
C LEU A 63 2.49 -9.34 0.33
N ALA A 64 1.37 -9.98 0.70
CA ALA A 64 0.73 -11.00 -0.11
C ALA A 64 0.25 -10.46 -1.46
N ILE A 65 -0.36 -9.26 -1.48
CA ILE A 65 -0.75 -8.58 -2.73
C ILE A 65 0.49 -8.28 -3.59
N ALA A 66 1.54 -7.71 -2.99
CA ALA A 66 2.77 -7.40 -3.70
C ALA A 66 3.42 -8.66 -4.30
N ALA A 67 3.54 -9.74 -3.52
CA ALA A 67 4.06 -11.01 -3.98
C ALA A 67 3.21 -11.61 -5.11
N TRP A 68 1.88 -11.57 -4.97
CA TRP A 68 0.96 -12.05 -6.01
C TRP A 68 1.08 -11.25 -7.31
N LEU A 69 1.21 -9.92 -7.24
CA LEU A 69 1.47 -9.07 -8.41
C LEU A 69 2.83 -9.39 -9.04
N LEU A 70 3.87 -9.58 -8.23
CA LEU A 70 5.21 -9.96 -8.71
C LEU A 70 5.21 -11.30 -9.43
N LEU A 71 4.45 -12.28 -8.95
CA LEU A 71 4.31 -13.59 -9.61
C LEU A 71 3.50 -13.52 -10.91
N ARG A 72 2.65 -12.51 -11.07
CA ARG A 72 1.83 -12.30 -12.28
C ARG A 72 2.47 -11.37 -13.31
N LEU A 73 3.46 -10.60 -12.93
CA LEU A 73 4.18 -9.75 -13.86
C LEU A 73 4.82 -10.63 -14.93
N PRO A 74 4.58 -10.36 -16.23
CA PRO A 74 5.34 -10.99 -17.30
C PRO A 74 6.82 -10.79 -17.00
N LYS A 75 7.66 -11.82 -17.23
CA LYS A 75 9.12 -11.70 -17.06
C LYS A 75 9.55 -10.35 -17.61
N PRO A 76 10.26 -9.50 -16.82
CA PRO A 76 10.67 -8.20 -17.31
C PRO A 76 11.35 -8.45 -18.64
N ARG A 77 10.81 -7.88 -19.73
CA ARG A 77 11.67 -7.61 -20.87
C ARG A 77 12.70 -6.69 -20.26
N LEU A 78 13.86 -7.25 -19.95
CA LEU A 78 15.08 -6.48 -19.79
C LEU A 78 15.17 -5.70 -21.10
N ALA A 79 14.56 -4.52 -21.13
CA ALA A 79 14.85 -3.49 -22.09
C ALA A 79 16.23 -2.98 -21.68
N TYR A 80 17.23 -3.82 -21.96
CA TYR A 80 18.61 -3.44 -22.04
C TYR A 80 18.75 -2.75 -23.40
N ALA A 81 18.92 -1.42 -23.38
CA ALA A 81 19.63 -0.57 -24.36
C ALA A 81 19.14 0.88 -24.23
#